data_AF-A0A1J4SN58-F1
#
_entry.id   AF-A0A1J4SN58-F1
#
_cell.length_a   1.000
_cell.length_b   1.000
_cell.length_c   1.000
_cell.angle_alpha   90.00
_cell.angle_beta   90.00
_cell.angle_gamma   90.00
#
_symmetry.space_group_name_H-M   'P 1'
#
loop_
_entity.id
_entity.type
_entity.pdbx_description
1 polymer ?
#
loop_
_entity_poly.entity_id
_entity_poly.type
_entity_poly.pdbx_seq_one_letter_code
_entity_poly.pdbx_strand_id
1 'polypeptide(L)'
;MERETLLAKLLNMLREDQKADLHAKIEAALAEQVSAAPTPAEGEANAMRFLKDLDIFVSWRGADFIYSRGIAESLRVGEDIWELAYQFKHAMRE
;
A
#
# COMPACT_ATOMS: atom_id res chain seq x y z
N MET A 1 15.23 4.05 6.96
CA MET A 1 15.03 3.11 8.07
C MET A 1 13.56 2.70 8.27
N GLU A 2 12.65 3.53 8.82
CA GLU A 2 11.26 3.06 9.10
C GLU A 2 10.51 2.64 7.81
N ARG A 3 10.65 3.42 6.73
CA ARG A 3 10.01 3.16 5.42
C ARG A 3 10.45 1.84 4.80
N GLU A 4 11.76 1.60 4.74
CA GLU A 4 12.36 0.39 4.14
C GLU A 4 11.97 -0.86 4.93
N THR A 5 11.92 -0.77 6.27
CA THR A 5 11.49 -1.87 7.12
C THR A 5 10.03 -2.24 6.88
N LEU A 6 9.15 -1.24 6.75
CA LEU A 6 7.73 -1.48 6.49
C LEU A 6 7.49 -2.06 5.09
N LEU A 7 8.19 -1.54 4.09
CA LEU A 7 8.14 -2.09 2.73
C LEU A 7 8.65 -3.54 2.70
N ALA A 8 9.78 -3.83 3.34
CA ALA A 8 10.30 -5.20 3.42
C ALA A 8 9.33 -6.15 4.15
N LYS A 9 8.69 -5.68 5.24
CA LYS A 9 7.63 -6.44 5.93
C LYS A 9 6.51 -6.82 4.98
N LEU A 10 6.00 -5.86 4.21
CA LEU A 10 4.97 -6.09 3.20
C LEU A 10 5.47 -7.11 2.17
N LEU A 11 6.58 -6.84 1.48
CA LEU A 11 7.07 -7.72 0.41
C LEU A 11 7.31 -9.16 0.87
N ASN A 12 7.68 -9.37 2.13
CA ASN A 12 7.86 -10.71 2.69
C ASN A 12 6.57 -11.54 2.80
N MET A 13 5.39 -10.90 2.78
CA MET A 13 4.09 -11.57 2.77
C MET A 13 3.73 -12.14 1.38
N LEU A 14 4.42 -11.71 0.33
CA LEU A 14 4.13 -12.06 -1.06
C LEU A 14 4.87 -13.31 -1.52
N ARG A 15 4.25 -14.06 -2.44
CA ARG A 15 4.95 -15.13 -3.18
C ARG A 15 6.13 -14.55 -3.97
N GLU A 16 7.22 -15.31 -4.06
CA GLU A 16 8.48 -14.84 -4.67
C GLU A 16 8.30 -14.35 -6.13
N ASP A 17 7.45 -15.03 -6.90
CA ASP A 17 7.15 -14.69 -8.30
C ASP A 17 6.37 -13.37 -8.44
N GLN A 18 5.68 -12.93 -7.38
CA GLN A 18 4.89 -11.69 -7.36
C GLN A 18 5.62 -10.51 -6.71
N LYS A 19 6.71 -10.76 -5.96
CA LYS A 19 7.43 -9.73 -5.20
C LYS A 19 7.93 -8.59 -6.08
N ALA A 20 8.55 -8.90 -7.21
CA ALA A 20 9.15 -7.89 -8.08
C ALA A 20 8.10 -6.95 -8.69
N ASP A 21 6.98 -7.51 -9.18
CA ASP A 21 5.88 -6.73 -9.76
C ASP A 21 5.24 -5.80 -8.71
N LEU A 22 4.88 -6.36 -7.56
CA LEU A 22 4.24 -5.57 -6.50
C LEU A 22 5.19 -4.58 -5.83
N HIS A 23 6.48 -4.88 -5.74
CA HIS A 23 7.48 -3.91 -5.29
C HIS A 23 7.51 -2.70 -6.23
N ALA A 24 7.58 -2.92 -7.54
CA ALA A 24 7.57 -1.83 -8.52
C ALA A 24 6.31 -0.97 -8.44
N LYS A 25 5.13 -1.61 -8.27
CA LYS A 25 3.85 -0.90 -8.11
C LYS A 25 3.80 -0.05 -6.83
N ILE A 26 4.30 -0.59 -5.71
CA ILE A 26 4.37 0.17 -4.46
C ILE A 26 5.30 1.37 -4.64
N GLU A 27 6.52 1.18 -5.16
CA GLU A 27 7.48 2.28 -5.38
C GLU A 27 6.92 3.35 -6.31
N ALA A 28 6.19 2.97 -7.37
CA ALA A 28 5.51 3.92 -8.25
C ALA A 28 4.48 4.77 -7.49
N ALA A 29 3.64 4.13 -6.66
CA ALA A 29 2.67 4.82 -5.83
C ALA A 29 3.35 5.76 -4.81
N LEU A 30 4.47 5.34 -4.20
CA LEU A 30 5.24 6.21 -3.28
C LEU A 30 5.81 7.43 -4.01
N ALA A 31 6.39 7.23 -5.19
CA ALA A 31 6.91 8.32 -6.00
C ALA A 31 5.81 9.33 -6.37
N GLU A 32 4.61 8.84 -6.68
CA GLU A 32 3.45 9.69 -6.93
C GLU A 32 3.09 10.54 -5.71
N GLN A 33 3.00 9.94 -4.51
CA GLN A 33 2.73 10.66 -3.26
C GLN A 33 3.78 11.75 -2.96
N VAL A 34 5.04 11.48 -3.28
CA VAL A 34 6.13 12.47 -3.11
C VAL A 34 5.97 13.60 -4.12
N SER A 35 5.71 13.27 -5.39
CA SER A 35 5.63 14.26 -6.47
C SER A 35 4.39 15.16 -6.43
N ALA A 36 3.29 14.65 -5.86
CA ALA A 36 2.03 15.39 -5.71
C ALA A 36 2.06 16.40 -4.55
N ALA A 37 3.06 16.34 -3.67
CA ALA A 37 3.14 17.19 -2.50
C ALA A 37 3.77 18.56 -2.79
N PRO A 38 3.32 19.64 -2.12
CA PRO A 38 3.91 20.98 -2.28
C PRO A 38 5.38 21.07 -1.87
N THR A 39 5.84 20.19 -0.98
CA THR A 39 7.23 20.16 -0.50
C THR A 39 7.77 18.74 -0.42
N PRO A 40 9.11 18.54 -0.50
CA PRO A 40 9.71 17.22 -0.32
C PRO A 40 9.40 16.58 1.04
N ALA A 41 9.30 17.39 2.10
CA ALA A 41 9.00 16.90 3.45
C ALA A 41 7.55 16.38 3.57
N GLU A 42 6.59 17.11 2.99
CA GLU A 42 5.19 16.65 2.92
C GLU A 42 5.06 15.42 2.02
N GLY A 43 5.83 15.36 0.93
CA GLY A 43 5.88 14.21 0.03
C GLY A 43 6.32 12.93 0.74
N GLU A 44 7.41 12.99 1.49
CA GLU A 44 7.88 11.85 2.28
C GLU A 44 6.90 11.48 3.40
N ALA A 45 6.24 12.46 4.02
CA ALA A 45 5.19 12.20 5.01
C ALA A 45 3.97 11.48 4.38
N ASN A 46 3.55 11.89 3.19
CA ASN A 46 2.46 11.27 2.44
C ASN A 46 2.82 9.84 2.01
N ALA A 47 4.02 9.62 1.48
CA ALA A 47 4.51 8.29 1.11
C ALA A 47 4.56 7.35 2.33
N MET A 48 5.01 7.85 3.49
CA MET A 48 5.02 7.05 4.72
C MET A 48 3.60 6.74 5.22
N ARG A 49 2.67 7.69 5.13
CA ARG A 49 1.25 7.45 5.44
C ARG A 49 0.66 6.39 4.52
N PHE A 50 0.92 6.48 3.21
CA PHE A 50 0.46 5.50 2.23
C PHE A 50 0.91 4.07 2.58
N LEU A 51 2.19 3.86 2.94
CA LEU A 51 2.65 2.53 3.35
C LEU A 51 1.97 2.03 4.63
N LYS A 52 1.72 2.91 5.60
CA LYS A 52 1.02 2.55 6.83
C LYS A 52 -0.43 2.15 6.54
N ASP A 53 -1.11 2.90 5.69
CA ASP A 53 -2.48 2.58 5.27
C ASP A 53 -2.51 1.26 4.49
N LEU A 54 -1.56 1.02 3.59
CA LEU A 54 -1.44 -0.24 2.86
C LEU A 54 -1.23 -1.44 3.81
N ASP A 55 -0.38 -1.31 4.82
CA ASP A 55 -0.19 -2.34 5.86
C ASP A 55 -1.48 -2.62 6.64
N ILE A 56 -2.26 -1.59 6.95
CA ILE A 56 -3.57 -1.73 7.59
C ILE A 56 -4.51 -2.53 6.69
N PHE A 57 -4.69 -2.13 5.42
CA PHE A 57 -5.57 -2.83 4.48
C PHE A 57 -5.14 -4.29 4.26
N VAL A 58 -3.84 -4.53 4.11
CA VAL A 58 -3.28 -5.88 3.96
C VAL A 58 -3.45 -6.72 5.23
N SER A 59 -3.55 -6.11 6.41
CA SER A 59 -3.77 -6.84 7.67
C SER A 59 -5.24 -7.24 7.92
N TRP A 60 -6.22 -6.59 7.28
CA TRP A 60 -7.65 -6.85 7.50
C TRP A 60 -8.09 -8.23 6.99
N ARG A 61 -8.97 -8.92 7.71
CA ARG A 61 -9.46 -10.26 7.35
C ARG A 61 -10.59 -10.17 6.31
N GLY A 62 -10.83 -11.27 5.57
CA GLY A 62 -11.59 -11.29 4.32
C GLY A 62 -12.92 -10.51 4.29
N ALA A 63 -13.77 -10.63 5.31
CA ALA A 63 -15.01 -9.85 5.36
C ALA A 63 -14.73 -8.35 5.54
N ASP A 64 -13.87 -7.98 6.49
CA ASP A 64 -13.48 -6.60 6.78
C ASP A 64 -12.78 -5.94 5.59
N PHE A 65 -12.00 -6.71 4.81
CA PHE A 65 -11.33 -6.24 3.60
C PHE A 65 -12.31 -6.01 2.43
N ILE A 66 -13.35 -6.83 2.27
CA ILE A 66 -14.34 -6.65 1.19
C ILE A 66 -15.22 -5.41 1.47
N TYR A 67 -15.63 -5.20 2.72
CA TYR A 67 -16.39 -4.01 3.11
C TYR A 67 -15.53 -2.74 3.20
N SER A 68 -14.20 -2.88 3.17
CA SER A 68 -13.26 -1.75 3.21
C SER A 68 -13.35 -0.83 1.99
N ARG A 69 -13.87 -1.31 0.86
CA ARG A 69 -14.03 -0.51 -0.36
C ARG A 69 -14.93 0.71 -0.12
N GLY A 70 -16.08 0.52 0.52
CA GLY A 70 -16.98 1.62 0.87
C GLY A 70 -16.37 2.59 1.89
N ILE A 71 -15.47 2.10 2.75
CA ILE A 71 -14.71 2.94 3.70
C ILE A 71 -13.63 3.74 2.96
N ALA A 72 -12.86 3.12 2.06
CA ALA A 72 -11.83 3.77 1.24
C ALA A 72 -12.43 4.87 0.36
N GLU A 73 -13.55 4.57 -0.31
CA GLU A 73 -14.35 5.54 -1.09
C GLU A 73 -14.84 6.70 -0.20
N SER A 74 -15.30 6.42 1.03
CA SER A 74 -15.79 7.46 1.96
C SER A 74 -14.68 8.35 2.56
N LEU A 75 -13.47 7.80 2.73
CA LEU A 75 -12.33 8.52 3.30
C LEU A 75 -11.53 9.31 2.24
N ARG A 76 -11.93 9.23 0.96
CA ARG A 76 -11.16 9.77 -0.19
C ARG A 76 -9.70 9.29 -0.21
N VAL A 77 -9.45 8.12 0.39
CA VAL A 77 -8.16 7.45 0.29
C VAL A 77 -8.29 6.64 -0.99
N GLY A 78 -7.68 7.16 -2.05
CA GLY A 78 -7.97 6.85 -3.45
C GLY A 78 -8.09 5.37 -3.77
N GLU A 79 -8.93 5.07 -4.78
CA GLU A 79 -9.15 3.75 -5.35
C GLU A 79 -7.83 2.97 -5.53
N ASP A 80 -6.74 3.69 -5.85
CA ASP A 80 -5.38 3.19 -6.03
C ASP A 80 -4.83 2.39 -4.82
N ILE A 81 -5.05 2.83 -3.57
CA ILE A 81 -4.51 2.09 -2.41
C ILE A 81 -5.29 0.80 -2.16
N TRP A 82 -6.60 0.83 -2.42
CA TRP A 82 -7.47 -0.33 -2.24
C TRP A 82 -7.18 -1.38 -3.32
N GLU A 83 -7.03 -0.95 -4.58
CA GLU A 83 -6.65 -1.83 -5.68
C GLU A 83 -5.28 -2.46 -5.43
N LEU A 84 -4.30 -1.68 -4.97
CA LEU A 84 -2.98 -2.20 -4.62
C LEU A 84 -3.07 -3.22 -3.48
N ALA A 85 -3.84 -2.94 -2.43
CA ALA A 85 -4.08 -3.89 -1.35
C ALA A 85 -4.81 -5.16 -1.82
N TYR A 86 -5.74 -5.05 -2.78
CA TYR A 86 -6.45 -6.19 -3.36
C TYR A 86 -5.48 -7.09 -4.16
N GLN A 87 -4.68 -6.51 -5.04
CA GLN A 87 -3.63 -7.24 -5.77
C GLN A 87 -2.67 -7.91 -4.79
N PHE A 88 -2.30 -7.20 -3.72
CA PHE A 88 -1.45 -7.72 -2.66
C PHE A 88 -2.05 -8.97 -1.99
N LYS A 89 -3.33 -8.91 -1.58
CA LYS A 89 -4.04 -10.05 -0.97
C LYS A 89 -4.03 -11.29 -1.87
N HIS A 90 -4.20 -11.12 -3.18
CA HIS A 90 -4.16 -12.23 -4.15
C HIS A 90 -2.75 -12.77 -4.41
N ALA A 91 -1.72 -11.98 -4.11
CA ALA A 91 -0.32 -12.33 -4.24
C ALA A 91 0.33 -12.85 -2.94
N MET A 92 -0.40 -12.84 -1.83
CA MET A 92 0.08 -13.38 -0.55
C MET A 92 0.37 -14.88 -0.65
N ARG A 93 1.33 -15.33 0.15
CA ARG A 93 1.57 -16.77 0.39
C ARG A 93 0.38 -17.33 1.16
N GLU A 94 -0.09 -18.52 0.77
CA GLU A 94 -1.04 -19.30 1.58
C GLU A 94 -0.39 -19.82 2.85
#